data_AF-A0A849G311-F1
#
_entry.id   AF-A0A849G311-F1
#
_cell.length_a   1.000
_cell.length_b   1.000
_cell.length_c   1.000
_cell.angle_alpha   90.00
_cell.angle_beta   90.00
_cell.angle_gamma   90.00
#
_symmetry.space_group_name_H-M   'P 1'
#
loop_
_entity.id
_entity.type
_entity.pdbx_description
1 polymer ?
#
loop_
_entity_poly.entity_id
_entity_poly.type
_entity_poly.pdbx_seq_one_letter_code
_entity_poly.pdbx_strand_id
1 'polypeptide(L)'
;MQDLVLLALAAFLAGITNAIAGGGTFLTFPALVLSGVPPVAANATSAVAVFPGYLSSALGFRREIASLRPRDTIRLLAITLLGGLAGSLLLLVSSASAFAVVVPFLLLFATTAFLLGPRLRPGGEGQA
;
A
#
# COMPACT_ATOMS: atom_id res chain seq x y z
N MET A 1 15.86 10.40 -24.88
CA MET A 1 14.51 11.00 -24.79
C MET A 1 13.41 9.93 -24.75
N GLN A 2 13.54 8.86 -25.54
CA GLN A 2 12.64 7.71 -25.51
C GLN A 2 12.57 7.04 -24.12
N ASP A 3 13.69 6.93 -23.41
CA ASP A 3 13.74 6.36 -22.05
C ASP A 3 12.94 7.17 -21.03
N LEU A 4 12.94 8.50 -21.13
CA LEU A 4 12.17 9.37 -20.24
C LEU A 4 10.66 9.21 -20.46
N VAL A 5 10.24 9.04 -21.71
CA VAL A 5 8.83 8.80 -22.05
C VAL A 5 8.38 7.44 -21.53
N LEU A 6 9.21 6.40 -21.69
CA LEU A 6 8.94 5.06 -21.17
C LEU A 6 8.89 5.06 -19.63
N LEU A 7 9.84 5.71 -18.96
CA LEU A 7 9.85 5.85 -17.51
C LEU A 7 8.67 6.66 -16.99
N ALA A 8 8.28 7.75 -17.68
CA ALA A 8 7.11 8.54 -17.32
C ALA A 8 5.81 7.73 -17.47
N LEU A 9 5.66 6.97 -18.56
CA LEU A 9 4.50 6.12 -18.78
C LEU A 9 4.43 4.98 -17.75
N ALA A 10 5.56 4.34 -17.46
CA ALA A 10 5.66 3.30 -16.44
C ALA A 10 5.35 3.85 -15.03
N ALA A 11 5.88 5.02 -14.68
CA ALA A 11 5.60 5.69 -13.41
C ALA A 11 4.11 6.10 -13.31
N PHE A 12 3.52 6.58 -14.41
CA PHE A 12 2.10 6.92 -14.46
C PHE A 12 1.20 5.68 -14.28
N LEU A 13 1.48 4.59 -15.00
CA LEU A 13 0.74 3.33 -14.86
C LEU A 13 0.93 2.69 -13.47
N ALA A 14 2.13 2.74 -12.91
CA ALA A 14 2.40 2.31 -11.53
C ALA A 14 1.64 3.18 -10.51
N GLY A 15 1.51 4.49 -10.78
CA GLY A 15 0.68 5.39 -10.00
C GLY A 15 -0.80 5.01 -10.05
N ILE A 16 -1.33 4.68 -11.24
CA ILE A 16 -2.72 4.22 -11.43
C ILE A 16 -2.97 2.93 -10.66
N THR A 17 -2.10 1.92 -10.76
CA THR A 17 -2.29 0.65 -10.05
C THR A 17 -2.20 0.84 -8.53
N ASN A 18 -1.31 1.72 -8.05
CA ASN A 18 -1.27 2.08 -6.64
C ASN A 18 -2.55 2.83 -6.20
N ALA A 19 -3.10 3.68 -7.07
CA ALA A 19 -4.31 4.45 -6.75
C ALA A 19 -5.58 3.59 -6.71
N ILE A 20 -5.71 2.61 -7.61
CA ILE A 20 -6.90 1.75 -7.73
C ILE A 20 -6.90 0.63 -6.68
N ALA A 21 -5.77 -0.05 -6.49
CA ALA A 21 -5.70 -1.26 -5.68
C ALA A 21 -5.00 -1.06 -4.32
N GLY A 22 -4.35 0.09 -4.09
CA GLY A 22 -3.45 0.27 -2.93
C GLY A 22 -2.23 -0.67 -2.94
N GLY A 23 -2.03 -1.38 -4.05
CA GLY A 23 -1.16 -2.55 -4.16
C GLY A 23 0.18 -2.26 -4.83
N GLY A 24 0.58 -1.00 -4.99
CA GLY A 24 1.86 -0.66 -5.65
C GLY A 24 3.04 -1.39 -5.02
N THR A 25 3.03 -1.54 -3.69
CA THR A 25 4.01 -2.30 -2.91
C THR A 25 4.09 -3.78 -3.32
N PHE A 26 3.00 -4.41 -3.76
CA PHE A 26 3.03 -5.81 -4.23
C PHE A 26 3.87 -5.97 -5.51
N LEU A 27 4.07 -4.91 -6.29
CA LEU A 27 4.97 -4.92 -7.45
C LEU A 27 6.37 -4.42 -7.08
N THR A 28 6.47 -3.25 -6.45
CA THR A 28 7.75 -2.57 -6.22
C THR A 28 8.64 -3.31 -5.23
N PHE A 29 8.06 -3.88 -4.17
CA PHE A 29 8.85 -4.59 -3.16
C PHE A 29 9.50 -5.88 -3.71
N PRO A 30 8.75 -6.84 -4.32
CA PRO A 30 9.37 -8.03 -4.90
C PRO A 30 10.37 -7.69 -6.00
N ALA A 31 10.10 -6.68 -6.83
CA ALA A 31 11.05 -6.24 -7.86
C ALA A 31 12.40 -5.79 -7.27
N LEU A 32 12.38 -5.02 -6.18
CA LEU A 32 13.59 -4.59 -5.48
C LEU A 32 14.35 -5.76 -4.84
N VAL A 33 13.64 -6.69 -4.20
CA VAL A 33 14.25 -7.89 -3.61
C VAL A 33 14.88 -8.79 -4.68
N LEU A 34 14.18 -9.02 -5.79
CA LEU A 34 14.70 -9.78 -6.94
C LEU A 34 15.90 -9.10 -7.61
N SER A 35 15.99 -7.77 -7.51
CA SER A 35 17.14 -6.99 -7.99
C SER A 35 18.34 -7.00 -7.01
N GLY A 36 18.23 -7.73 -5.89
CA GLY A 36 19.31 -7.88 -4.91
C GLY A 36 19.31 -6.84 -3.79
N VAL A 37 18.29 -5.97 -3.69
CA VAL A 37 18.18 -5.00 -2.58
C VAL A 37 17.80 -5.74 -1.29
N PRO A 38 18.50 -5.50 -0.16
CA PRO A 38 18.15 -6.11 1.12
C PRO A 38 16.68 -5.85 1.49
N PRO A 39 15.93 -6.84 2.02
CA PRO A 39 14.48 -6.74 2.27
C PRO A 39 14.04 -5.51 3.07
N VAL A 40 14.81 -5.12 4.09
CA VAL A 40 14.54 -3.92 4.90
C VAL A 40 14.59 -2.64 4.05
N ALA A 41 15.67 -2.47 3.27
CA ALA A 41 15.83 -1.33 2.37
C ALA A 41 14.80 -1.37 1.24
N ALA A 42 14.53 -2.56 0.67
CA ALA A 42 13.54 -2.75 -0.37
C ALA A 42 12.13 -2.29 0.07
N ASN A 43 11.72 -2.63 1.31
CA ASN A 43 10.43 -2.20 1.84
C ASN A 43 10.37 -0.68 2.06
N ALA A 44 11.42 -0.09 2.65
CA ALA A 44 11.49 1.34 2.86
C ALA A 44 11.45 2.12 1.53
N THR A 45 12.25 1.70 0.54
CA THR A 45 12.26 2.29 -0.81
C THR A 45 10.92 2.11 -1.51
N SER A 46 10.31 0.93 -1.41
CA SER A 46 8.98 0.67 -1.97
C SER A 46 7.91 1.60 -1.39
N ALA A 47 7.90 1.82 -0.07
CA ALA A 47 6.94 2.70 0.60
C ALA A 47 7.09 4.16 0.12
N VAL A 48 8.32 4.64 -0.07
CA VAL A 48 8.59 5.98 -0.63
C VAL A 48 8.16 6.05 -2.09
N ALA A 49 8.42 5.01 -2.89
CA ALA A 49 8.08 4.98 -4.31
C ALA A 49 6.56 5.09 -4.55
N VAL A 50 5.74 4.48 -3.69
CA VAL A 50 4.26 4.53 -3.82
C VAL A 50 3.63 5.78 -3.17
N PHE A 51 4.38 6.54 -2.37
CA PHE A 51 3.87 7.70 -1.63
C PHE A 51 3.16 8.75 -2.52
N PRO A 52 3.71 9.16 -3.69
CA PRO A 52 3.01 10.11 -4.57
C PRO A 52 1.65 9.59 -5.03
N GLY A 53 1.51 8.28 -5.21
CA GLY A 53 0.23 7.65 -5.55
C GLY A 53 -0.78 7.74 -4.41
N TYR A 54 -0.35 7.53 -3.15
CA TYR A 54 -1.22 7.72 -1.98
C TYR A 54 -1.68 9.18 -1.82
N LEU A 55 -0.76 10.14 -2.00
CA LEU A 55 -1.10 11.56 -1.96
C LEU A 55 -2.10 11.92 -3.06
N SER A 56 -1.87 11.43 -4.28
CA SER A 56 -2.77 11.65 -5.42
C SER A 56 -4.15 11.05 -5.18
N SER A 57 -4.23 9.84 -4.62
CA SER A 57 -5.51 9.21 -4.25
C SER A 57 -6.25 9.99 -3.16
N ALA A 58 -5.55 10.41 -2.11
CA ALA A 58 -6.16 11.18 -1.03
C ALA A 58 -6.74 12.51 -1.52
N LEU A 59 -6.03 13.20 -2.42
CA LEU A 59 -6.50 14.44 -3.05
C LEU A 59 -7.62 14.18 -4.07
N GLY A 60 -7.50 13.13 -4.87
CA GLY A 60 -8.47 12.74 -5.90
C GLY A 60 -9.81 12.34 -5.32
N PHE A 61 -9.80 11.58 -4.22
CA PHE A 61 -11.01 11.13 -3.52
C PHE A 61 -11.40 12.01 -2.32
N ARG A 62 -10.90 13.25 -2.25
CA ARG A 62 -11.14 14.12 -1.09
C ARG A 62 -12.62 14.42 -0.84
N ARG A 63 -13.44 14.45 -1.88
CA ARG A 63 -14.89 14.73 -1.78
C ARG A 63 -15.64 13.52 -1.23
N GLU A 64 -15.25 12.34 -1.69
CA GLU A 64 -15.75 11.05 -1.23
C GLU A 64 -15.35 10.82 0.24
N ILE A 65 -14.10 11.11 0.60
CA ILE A 65 -13.64 11.06 2.00
C ILE A 65 -14.45 12.04 2.87
N ALA A 66 -14.72 13.25 2.39
CA ALA A 66 -15.54 14.22 3.11
C ALA A 66 -17.01 13.80 3.27
N SER A 67 -17.51 12.86 2.45
CA SER A 67 -18.85 12.29 2.58
C SER A 67 -18.96 11.22 3.67
N LEU A 68 -17.82 10.69 4.15
CA LEU A 68 -17.77 9.72 5.23
C LEU A 68 -18.06 10.38 6.58
N ARG A 69 -18.54 9.59 7.56
CA ARG A 69 -18.72 10.10 8.92
C ARG A 69 -17.35 10.52 9.49
N PRO A 70 -17.20 11.73 10.07
CA PRO A 70 -15.92 12.19 10.60
C PRO A 70 -15.29 11.23 11.61
N ARG A 71 -16.13 10.60 12.45
CA ARG A 71 -15.69 9.59 13.43
C ARG A 71 -15.02 8.38 12.78
N ASP A 72 -15.57 7.88 11.67
CA ASP A 72 -15.03 6.71 10.98
C ASP A 72 -13.73 7.05 10.28
N THR A 73 -13.66 8.24 9.66
CA THR A 73 -12.43 8.76 9.06
C THR A 73 -11.31 8.90 10.09
N ILE A 74 -11.59 9.52 11.24
CA ILE A 74 -10.61 9.67 12.33
C ILE A 74 -10.17 8.31 12.87
N ARG A 75 -11.12 7.38 13.06
CA ARG A 75 -10.82 6.03 13.53
C ARG A 75 -9.89 5.29 12.57
N LEU A 76 -10.20 5.32 11.27
CA LEU A 76 -9.36 4.70 10.25
C LEU A 76 -7.97 5.34 10.22
N LEU A 77 -7.90 6.67 10.29
CA LEU A 77 -6.64 7.42 10.31
C LEU A 77 -5.79 7.07 11.55
N ALA A 78 -6.41 6.92 12.71
CA ALA A 78 -5.71 6.48 13.92
C ALA A 78 -5.19 5.04 13.79
N ILE A 79 -6.00 4.12 13.28
CA ILE A 79 -5.61 2.71 13.09
C ILE A 79 -4.44 2.62 12.10
N THR A 80 -4.51 3.30 10.96
CA THR A 80 -3.46 3.26 9.94
C THR A 80 -2.18 3.92 10.42
N LEU A 81 -2.27 5.05 11.16
CA LEU A 81 -1.10 5.73 11.70
C LEU A 81 -0.41 4.88 12.77
N LEU A 82 -1.17 4.33 13.73
CA LEU A 82 -0.61 3.50 14.79
C LEU A 82 -0.02 2.20 14.24
N GLY A 83 -0.72 1.54 13.32
CA GLY A 83 -0.24 0.33 12.66
C GLY A 83 1.02 0.59 11.82
N GLY A 84 1.03 1.68 11.04
CA GLY A 84 2.18 2.09 10.24
C GLY A 84 3.40 2.43 11.09
N LEU A 85 3.21 3.20 12.17
CA LEU A 85 4.28 3.54 13.11
C LEU A 85 4.84 2.29 13.78
N ALA A 86 3.97 1.45 14.37
CA ALA A 86 4.39 0.22 15.03
C ALA A 86 5.13 -0.71 14.04
N GLY A 87 4.61 -0.88 12.83
CA GLY A 87 5.24 -1.69 11.79
C GLY A 87 6.60 -1.16 11.35
N SER A 88 6.74 0.15 11.16
CA SER A 88 8.01 0.79 10.80
C SER A 88 9.07 0.65 11.90
N LEU A 89 8.68 0.82 13.17
CA LEU A 89 9.57 0.65 14.30
C LEU A 89 10.02 -0.79 14.44
N LEU A 90 9.09 -1.74 14.29
CA LEU A 90 9.39 -3.17 14.30
C LEU A 90 10.37 -3.52 13.17
N LEU A 91 10.20 -2.92 12.00
CA LEU A 91 11.10 -3.11 10.86
C LEU A 91 12.51 -2.58 11.13
N LEU A 92 12.64 -1.44 11.82
CA LEU A 92 13.94 -0.86 12.20
C LEU A 92 14.72 -1.74 13.18
N VAL A 93 14.04 -2.42 14.11
CA VAL A 93 14.68 -3.29 15.11
C VAL A 93 14.81 -4.75 14.65
N SER A 94 14.15 -5.13 13.55
CA SER A 94 14.20 -6.49 13.01
C SER A 94 15.46 -6.72 12.17
N SER A 95 16.04 -7.90 12.26
CA SER A 95 17.12 -8.30 11.34
C SER A 95 16.57 -8.54 9.92
N ALA A 96 17.41 -8.29 8.91
CA ALA A 96 17.03 -8.52 7.52
C ALA A 96 16.61 -9.99 7.25
N SER A 97 17.23 -10.95 7.94
CA SER A 97 16.90 -12.37 7.83
C SER A 97 15.55 -12.71 8.45
N ALA A 98 15.23 -12.16 9.63
CA ALA A 98 13.92 -12.36 10.26
C ALA A 98 12.80 -11.77 9.41
N PHE A 99 13.00 -10.55 8.89
CA PHE A 99 12.04 -9.90 8.01
C PHE A 99 11.83 -10.69 6.71
N ALA A 100 12.91 -11.19 6.09
CA ALA A 100 12.83 -11.99 4.87
C ALA A 100 11.95 -13.25 5.02
N VAL A 101 11.96 -13.88 6.20
CA VAL A 101 11.13 -15.05 6.50
C VAL A 101 9.67 -14.67 6.72
N VAL A 102 9.40 -13.55 7.40
CA VAL A 102 8.03 -13.14 7.78
C VAL A 102 7.27 -12.50 6.62
N VAL A 103 7.95 -11.75 5.75
CA VAL A 103 7.35 -10.98 4.65
C VAL A 103 6.44 -11.80 3.73
N PRO A 104 6.80 -13.00 3.25
CA PRO A 104 5.91 -13.80 2.40
C PRO A 104 4.56 -14.09 3.06
N PHE A 105 4.54 -14.34 4.38
CA PHE A 105 3.30 -14.58 5.12
C PHE A 105 2.47 -13.30 5.28
N LEU A 106 3.11 -12.15 5.49
CA LEU A 106 2.42 -10.86 5.53
C LEU A 106 1.79 -10.51 4.17
N LEU A 107 2.52 -10.75 3.08
CA LEU A 107 2.01 -10.56 1.72
C LEU A 107 0.86 -11.51 1.41
N LEU A 108 0.97 -12.78 1.81
CA LEU A 108 -0.10 -13.77 1.65
C LEU A 108 -1.35 -13.35 2.44
N PHE A 109 -1.19 -12.93 3.70
CA PHE A 109 -2.28 -12.43 4.52
C PHE A 109 -2.97 -11.22 3.88
N ALA A 110 -2.20 -10.20 3.49
CA ALA A 110 -2.74 -9.00 2.85
C ALA A 110 -3.46 -9.33 1.54
N THR A 111 -2.86 -10.15 0.68
CA THR A 111 -3.46 -10.60 -0.59
C THR A 111 -4.76 -11.37 -0.36
N THR A 112 -4.78 -12.26 0.63
CA THR A 112 -5.98 -13.04 0.99
C THR A 112 -7.07 -12.12 1.55
N ALA A 113 -6.71 -11.15 2.40
CA ALA A 113 -7.65 -10.17 2.92
C ALA A 113 -8.28 -9.32 1.79
N PHE A 114 -7.49 -8.90 0.80
CA PHE A 114 -8.00 -8.23 -0.39
C PHE A 114 -8.94 -9.12 -1.21
N LEU A 115 -8.57 -10.38 -1.42
CA LEU A 115 -9.37 -11.36 -2.16
C LEU A 115 -10.72 -11.62 -1.48
N LEU A 116 -10.74 -11.66 -0.14
CA LEU A 116 -11.95 -11.90 0.66
C LEU A 116 -12.75 -10.63 0.93
N GLY A 117 -12.15 -9.44 0.76
CA GLY A 117 -12.78 -8.15 1.03
C GLY A 117 -14.20 -7.97 0.44
N PRO A 118 -14.46 -8.35 -0.83
CA PRO A 118 -15.80 -8.31 -1.40
C PRO A 118 -16.83 -9.18 -0.66
N ARG A 119 -16.41 -10.31 -0.08
CA ARG A 119 -17.28 -11.25 0.66
C ARG A 119 -17.48 -10.86 2.12
N LEU A 120 -16.58 -10.05 2.67
CA LEU A 120 -16.60 -9.58 4.06
C LEU A 120 -17.36 -8.26 4.22
N ARG A 121 -17.71 -7.58 3.12
CA ARG A 121 -18.65 -6.47 3.16
C ARG A 121 -19.98 -7.02 3.67
N PRO A 122 -20.48 -6.57 4.83
CA PRO A 122 -21.85 -6.88 5.21
C PRO A 122 -22.75 -6.43 4.07
N GLY A 123 -23.66 -7.31 3.63
CA GLY A 123 -24.58 -7.01 2.54
C GLY A 123 -25.22 -5.64 2.78
N GLY A 124 -25.14 -4.76 1.80
CA GLY A 124 -25.79 -3.47 1.85
C GLY A 124 -27.28 -3.68 2.08
N GLU A 125 -27.77 -3.20 3.22
CA GLU A 125 -29.16 -2.82 3.33
C GLU A 125 -29.41 -1.73 2.27
N GLY A 126 -30.27 -2.08 1.31
CA GLY A 126 -31.12 -1.19 0.52
C GLY A 126 -30.50 0.09 -0.05
N GLN A 127 -30.03 0.01 -1.30
CA GLN A 127 -30.20 1.12 -2.23
C GLN A 127 -31.37 0.75 -3.15
N ALA A 128 -32.57 1.16 -2.74
CA ALA A 128 -33.78 1.25 -3.55
C ALA A 128 -34.25 2.71 -3.50
#